data_AF-A0A2V7IR98-F1
#
_entry.id   AF-A0A2V7IR98-F1
#
_cell.length_a   1.000
_cell.length_b   1.000
_cell.length_c   1.000
_cell.angle_alpha   90.00
_cell.angle_beta   90.00
_cell.angle_gamma   90.00
#
_symmetry.space_group_name_H-M   'P 1'
#
loop_
_entity.id
_entity.type
_entity.pdbx_description
1 polymer ?
#
loop_
_entity_poly.entity_id
_entity_poly.type
_entity_poly.pdbx_seq_one_letter_code
_entity_poly.pdbx_strand_id
1 'polypeptide(L)' 'MRRGGQGVRTRFTRKLLAWWARAARDLPWRKTRDPYRVLVSEFMLQQTQV' A
#
# COMPACT_ATOMS: atom_id res chain seq x y z
N MET A 1 -6.21 -19.47 24.43
CA MET A 1 -7.04 -19.09 23.27
C MET A 1 -7.06 -17.56 23.11
N ARG A 2 -6.29 -16.96 22.19
CA ARG A 2 -6.25 -15.50 21.94
C ARG A 2 -7.07 -15.13 20.68
N ARG A 3 -8.37 -14.83 20.83
CA ARG A 3 -9.23 -14.27 19.76
C ARG A 3 -9.77 -12.85 20.06
N GLY A 4 -9.07 -12.06 20.88
CA GLY A 4 -9.54 -10.70 21.26
C GLY A 4 -9.15 -9.55 20.32
N GLY A 5 -8.22 -9.75 19.38
CA GLY A 5 -7.61 -8.66 18.59
C GLY A 5 -8.04 -8.54 17.13
N GLN A 6 -8.84 -9.49 16.61
CA GLN A 6 -9.14 -9.53 15.17
C GLN A 6 -10.14 -8.45 14.73
N GLY A 7 -11.14 -8.14 15.56
CA GLY A 7 -12.19 -7.15 15.23
C GLY A 7 -11.62 -5.74 15.00
N VAL A 8 -10.63 -5.34 15.79
CA VAL A 8 -9.95 -4.04 15.65
C VAL A 8 -9.11 -4.00 14.38
N ARG A 9 -8.33 -5.06 14.08
CA ARG A 9 -7.54 -5.16 12.84
C ARG A 9 -8.42 -5.09 11.60
N THR A 10 -9.51 -5.86 11.56
CA THR A 10 -10.44 -5.87 10.41
C THR A 10 -11.12 -4.52 10.21
N ARG A 11 -11.49 -3.82 11.29
CA ARG A 11 -12.06 -2.46 11.19
C ARG A 11 -11.03 -1.46 10.67
N PHE A 12 -9.79 -1.54 11.14
CA PHE A 12 -8.69 -0.67 10.68
C PHE A 12 -8.37 -0.90 9.20
N THR A 13 -8.14 -2.14 8.78
CA THR A 13 -7.85 -2.47 7.38
C THR A 13 -8.96 -2.02 6.45
N ARG A 14 -10.24 -2.23 6.81
CA ARG A 14 -11.37 -1.76 5.99
C ARG A 14 -11.39 -0.25 5.83
N LYS A 15 -11.16 0.52 6.91
CA LYS A 15 -11.09 1.98 6.84
C LYS A 15 -9.91 2.45 5.98
N LEU A 16 -8.75 1.82 6.13
CA LEU A 16 -7.56 2.14 5.34
C LEU A 16 -7.78 1.90 3.85
N LEU A 17 -8.36 0.75 3.48
CA LEU A 17 -8.66 0.42 2.08
C LEU A 17 -9.71 1.37 1.48
N ALA A 18 -10.75 1.74 2.26
CA ALA A 18 -11.77 2.69 1.81
C ALA A 18 -11.18 4.09 1.56
N TRP A 19 -10.25 4.55 2.40
CA TRP A 19 -9.53 5.79 2.18
C TRP A 19 -8.61 5.70 0.96
N TRP A 20 -7.84 4.61 0.84
CA TRP A 20 -6.93 4.39 -0.29
C TRP A 20 -7.65 4.45 -1.64
N ALA A 21 -8.84 3.85 -1.74
CA ALA A 21 -9.65 3.91 -2.95
C ALA A 21 -10.01 5.33 -3.40
N ARG A 22 -10.04 6.31 -2.48
CA ARG A 22 -10.41 7.70 -2.75
C ARG A 22 -9.23 8.65 -2.87
N ALA A 23 -8.13 8.35 -2.17
CA ALA A 23 -7.00 9.28 -2.00
C ALA A 23 -5.66 8.73 -2.53
N ALA A 24 -5.63 7.55 -3.15
CA ALA A 24 -4.40 7.01 -3.73
C ALA A 24 -3.86 7.94 -4.82
N ARG A 25 -2.61 8.36 -4.66
CA ARG A 25 -1.88 9.13 -5.67
C ARG A 25 -1.64 8.27 -6.91
N ASP A 26 -1.93 8.83 -8.08
CA ASP A 26 -1.61 8.20 -9.37
C ASP A 26 -0.11 8.33 -9.62
N LEU A 27 0.60 7.22 -9.44
CA LEU A 27 2.04 7.16 -9.62
C LEU A 27 2.34 6.17 -10.76
N PRO A 28 3.19 6.54 -11.73
CA PRO A 28 3.38 5.72 -12.94
C PRO A 28 3.90 4.31 -12.62
N TRP A 29 4.71 4.17 -11.56
CA TRP A 29 5.18 2.86 -11.10
C TRP A 29 4.11 1.97 -10.45
N ARG A 30 2.94 2.52 -10.07
CA ARG A 30 1.81 1.73 -9.54
C ARG A 30 0.93 1.13 -10.64
N LYS A 31 1.14 1.48 -11.90
CA LYS A 31 0.35 0.99 -13.06
C LYS A 31 0.83 -0.36 -13.59
N THR A 32 1.91 -0.91 -13.05
CA THR A 32 2.50 -2.18 -13.48
C THR A 32 2.59 -3.18 -12.34
N ARG A 33 2.55 -4.47 -12.67
CA ARG A 33 2.82 -5.60 -11.76
C ARG A 33 4.10 -6.36 -12.12
N ASP A 34 4.87 -5.82 -13.07
CA ASP A 34 6.17 -6.36 -13.46
C ASP A 34 7.15 -6.28 -12.26
N PRO A 35 7.66 -7.42 -11.76
CA PRO A 35 8.56 -7.44 -10.61
C PRO A 35 9.81 -6.57 -10.81
N TYR A 36 10.36 -6.52 -12.02
CA TYR A 36 11.55 -5.71 -12.31
C TYR A 36 11.24 -4.22 -12.15
N ARG A 37 10.11 -3.77 -12.71
CA ARG A 37 9.70 -2.36 -12.60
C ARG A 37 9.35 -1.95 -11.17
N VAL A 38 8.80 -2.87 -10.38
CA VAL A 38 8.53 -2.63 -8.95
C VAL A 38 9.84 -2.44 -8.19
N LEU A 39 10.81 -3.35 -8.37
CA LEU A 39 12.12 -3.28 -7.70
C LEU A 39 12.89 -2.00 -8.04
N VAL A 40 12.92 -1.62 -9.32
CA VAL A 40 13.58 -0.37 -9.75
C VAL A 40 12.92 0.85 -9.09
N SER A 41 11.59 0.87 -9.02
CA SER A 41 10.85 1.98 -8.40
C SER A 41 11.11 2.06 -6.90
N GLU A 42 11.18 0.92 -6.20
CA GLU A 42 11.54 0.87 -4.78
C GLU A 42 12.94 1.43 -4.53
N PHE A 43 13.93 1.05 -5.35
CA PHE A 43 15.30 1.52 -5.21
C PHE A 43 15.43 3.03 -5.46
N MET A 44 14.73 3.55 -6.47
CA MET A 44 14.69 5.00 -6.76
C MET A 44 14.03 5.79 -5.61
N LEU A 45 12.93 5.27 -5.05
CA LEU A 45 12.18 5.93 -3.96
C LEU A 45 12.91 5.90 -2.61
N GLN A 46 13.86 4.99 -2.41
CA GLN A 46 14.74 5.02 -1.23
C GLN A 46 15.76 6.16 -1.29
N GLN A 47 16.16 6.57 -2.51
CA GLN A 47 17.19 7.61 -2.73
C GLN A 47 16.60 9.00 -2.99
N THR A 48 15.32 9.11 -3.37
CA THR A 48 14.68 10.38 -3.74
C THR A 48 13.25 10.46 -3.18
N GLN A 49 12.84 11.65 -2.71
CA GLN A 49 11.44 11.91 -2.31
C GLN A 49 10.62 12.34 -3.53
N VAL A 50 9.46 11.69 -3.75
CA VAL A 50 8.52 11.97 -4.86
C VAL A 50 7.08 12.12 -4.36
#